data_AF-A0A484N1P5-F1
#
_entry.id   AF-A0A484N1P5-F1
#
_cell.length_a   1.000
_cell.length_b   1.000
_cell.length_c   1.000
_cell.angle_alpha   90.00
_cell.angle_beta   90.00
_cell.angle_gamma   90.00
#
_symmetry.space_group_name_H-M   'P 1'
#
loop_
_entity.id
_entity.type
_entity.pdbx_description
1 polymer ?
#
loop_
_entity_poly.entity_id
_entity_poly.type
_entity_poly.pdbx_seq_one_letter_code
_entity_poly.pdbx_strand_id
1 'polypeptide(L)'
;MSTLPWLCFGDFNAILDQGEKKGGLPKPSYLIQGFREALEDAGLLDFPLGGYGFTYDNGRKGDACVEKKLDRFLTSSLWRQKFPLATSTTFDFSSSDHLPIFMRIKAWIPRAQAANSDLRTPGLVTQDADPWFWTAGRSVELRSWNIN
;
A
#
# COMPACT_ATOMS: atom_id res chain seq x y z
N MET A 1 -0.70 -20.47 -10.99
CA MET A 1 -1.05 -19.09 -10.57
C MET A 1 -2.51 -19.05 -10.14
N SER A 2 -2.81 -18.42 -9.00
CA SER A 2 -4.18 -18.27 -8.49
C SER A 2 -5.05 -17.46 -9.45
N THR A 3 -6.34 -17.82 -9.57
CA THR A 3 -7.35 -17.09 -10.36
C THR A 3 -8.03 -15.95 -9.58
N LEU A 4 -7.75 -15.81 -8.29
CA LEU A 4 -8.28 -14.73 -7.45
C LEU A 4 -7.45 -13.43 -7.60
N PRO A 5 -8.10 -12.26 -7.54
CA PRO A 5 -7.41 -10.97 -7.49
C PRO A 5 -6.80 -10.74 -6.10
N TRP A 6 -5.48 -10.71 -5.98
CA TRP A 6 -4.77 -10.55 -4.72
C TRP A 6 -4.21 -9.13 -4.56
N LEU A 7 -4.33 -8.61 -3.35
CA LEU A 7 -3.61 -7.45 -2.85
C LEU A 7 -2.95 -7.88 -1.52
N CYS A 8 -1.64 -7.71 -1.43
CA CYS A 8 -0.86 -7.85 -0.22
C CYS A 8 -0.24 -6.49 0.10
N PHE A 9 -0.16 -6.12 1.38
CA PHE A 9 0.43 -4.85 1.76
C PHE A 9 1.03 -4.89 3.16
N GLY A 10 1.98 -4.00 3.42
CA GLY A 10 2.68 -3.89 4.69
C GLY A 10 4.18 -3.63 4.51
N ASP A 11 4.94 -3.81 5.58
CA ASP A 11 6.39 -3.70 5.60
C ASP A 11 7.07 -5.00 5.15
N PHE A 12 7.78 -4.94 4.03
CA PHE A 12 8.54 -6.07 3.49
C PHE A 12 10.02 -6.05 3.91
N ASN A 13 10.49 -4.98 4.54
CA ASN A 13 11.89 -4.75 4.87
C ASN A 13 12.86 -4.91 3.67
N ALA A 14 12.35 -4.70 2.45
CA ALA A 14 13.06 -4.93 1.20
C ALA A 14 12.82 -3.80 0.18
N ILE A 15 13.86 -3.51 -0.60
CA ILE A 15 13.82 -2.56 -1.71
C ILE A 15 13.90 -3.31 -3.05
N LEU A 16 13.17 -2.82 -4.06
CA LEU A 16 13.18 -3.32 -5.43
C LEU A 16 14.18 -2.59 -6.31
N ASP A 17 14.67 -1.42 -5.92
CA ASP A 17 15.70 -0.69 -6.66
C ASP A 17 16.63 0.09 -5.72
N GLN A 18 17.87 0.39 -6.15
CA GLN A 18 18.78 1.22 -5.35
C GLN A 18 18.22 2.64 -5.14
N GLY A 19 17.43 3.16 -6.10
CA GLY A 19 16.77 4.45 -6.00
C GLY A 19 15.68 4.51 -4.93
N GLU A 20 15.23 3.37 -4.41
CA GLU A 20 14.29 3.29 -3.28
C GLU A 20 14.99 3.40 -1.91
N LYS A 21 16.27 3.78 -1.91
CA LYS A 21 17.04 4.09 -0.72
C LYS A 21 17.88 5.35 -0.93
N LYS A 22 17.92 6.20 0.09
CA LYS A 22 18.73 7.43 0.13
C LYS A 22 19.62 7.44 1.37
N GLY A 23 20.85 7.92 1.23
CA GLY A 23 21.85 7.93 2.30
C GLY A 23 22.42 6.54 2.64
N GLY A 24 23.54 6.47 3.36
CA GLY A 24 24.20 5.22 3.77
C GLY A 24 24.70 4.33 2.61
N LEU A 25 25.20 3.14 2.93
CA LEU A 25 25.79 2.21 1.94
C LEU A 25 24.75 1.57 1.01
N PRO A 26 25.03 1.36 -0.29
CA PRO A 26 24.14 0.67 -1.21
C PRO A 26 23.66 -0.69 -0.68
N LYS A 27 22.43 -1.08 -1.01
CA LYS A 27 21.92 -2.41 -0.62
C LYS A 27 22.63 -3.46 -1.50
N PRO A 28 23.04 -4.63 -0.98
CA PRO A 28 23.61 -5.68 -1.82
C PRO A 28 22.65 -6.11 -2.94
N SER A 29 23.14 -6.17 -4.18
CA SER A 29 22.30 -6.45 -5.36
C SER A 29 21.57 -7.79 -5.28
N TYR A 30 22.17 -8.81 -4.65
CA TYR A 30 21.54 -10.12 -4.49
C TYR A 30 20.27 -10.07 -3.62
N LEU A 31 20.18 -9.15 -2.66
CA LEU A 31 18.97 -8.99 -1.84
C LEU A 31 17.83 -8.32 -2.62
N ILE A 32 18.18 -7.36 -3.48
CA ILE A 32 17.20 -6.72 -4.37
C ILE A 32 16.69 -7.75 -5.38
N GLN A 33 17.60 -8.51 -5.97
CA GLN A 33 17.28 -9.55 -6.94
C GLN A 33 16.42 -10.65 -6.33
N GLY A 34 16.79 -11.18 -5.15
CA GLY A 34 15.99 -12.19 -4.46
C GLY A 34 14.58 -11.71 -4.10
N PHE A 35 14.41 -10.41 -3.78
CA PHE A 35 13.06 -9.88 -3.57
C PHE A 35 12.27 -9.79 -4.88
N ARG A 36 12.88 -9.37 -5.99
CA ARG A 36 12.23 -9.36 -7.32
C ARG A 36 11.79 -10.76 -7.75
N GLU A 37 12.65 -11.76 -7.56
CA GLU A 37 12.35 -13.17 -7.86
C GLU A 37 11.17 -13.68 -7.02
N ALA A 38 11.15 -13.38 -5.72
CA ALA A 38 10.04 -13.76 -4.85
C ALA A 38 8.69 -13.13 -5.30
N LEU A 39 8.71 -11.90 -5.82
CA LEU A 39 7.51 -11.27 -6.38
C LEU A 39 7.07 -11.90 -7.70
N GLU A 40 8.03 -12.23 -8.57
CA GLU A 40 7.79 -12.90 -9.84
C GLU A 40 7.18 -14.30 -9.62
N ASP A 41 7.76 -15.09 -8.73
CA ASP A 41 7.25 -16.42 -8.33
C ASP A 41 5.84 -16.34 -7.74
N ALA A 42 5.55 -15.28 -6.98
CA ALA A 42 4.22 -15.03 -6.41
C ALA A 42 3.21 -14.45 -7.43
N GLY A 43 3.67 -14.02 -8.62
CA GLY A 43 2.82 -13.33 -9.59
C GLY A 43 2.31 -11.97 -9.09
N LEU A 44 3.11 -11.28 -8.27
CA LEU A 44 2.77 -10.01 -7.65
C LEU A 44 3.60 -8.86 -8.26
N LEU A 45 2.97 -7.69 -8.34
CA LEU A 45 3.54 -6.48 -8.94
C LEU A 45 3.46 -5.30 -7.98
N ASP A 46 4.56 -4.56 -7.82
CA ASP A 46 4.65 -3.34 -7.01
C ASP A 46 3.68 -2.27 -7.53
N PHE A 47 2.66 -1.95 -6.74
CA PHE A 47 1.68 -0.93 -7.07
C PHE A 47 2.27 0.46 -6.83
N PRO A 48 2.17 1.39 -7.80
CA PRO A 48 2.79 2.71 -7.69
C PRO A 48 2.32 3.47 -6.44
N LEU A 49 3.28 3.95 -5.67
CA LEU A 49 3.07 4.82 -4.51
C LEU A 49 3.12 6.28 -4.94
N GLY A 50 2.02 7.00 -4.77
CA GLY A 50 1.97 8.45 -4.95
C GLY A 50 2.48 9.20 -3.70
N GLY A 51 2.69 10.51 -3.84
CA GLY A 51 3.19 11.33 -2.74
C GLY A 51 4.69 11.14 -2.50
N TYR A 52 5.09 11.03 -1.23
CA TYR A 52 6.50 10.83 -0.85
C TYR A 52 6.94 9.40 -1.14
N GLY A 53 8.06 9.23 -1.85
CA GLY A 53 8.51 7.93 -2.35
C GLY A 53 9.14 7.00 -1.31
N PHE A 54 9.41 7.50 -0.10
CA PHE A 54 10.00 6.73 1.00
C PHE A 54 8.96 6.52 2.11
N THR A 55 9.04 5.39 2.78
CA THR A 55 8.10 5.00 3.85
C THR A 55 8.79 4.77 5.18
N TYR A 56 10.12 4.90 5.24
CA TYR A 56 10.93 4.76 6.43
C TYR A 56 12.00 5.85 6.47
N ASP A 57 12.23 6.42 7.65
CA ASP A 57 13.33 7.33 7.99
C ASP A 57 13.97 6.89 9.32
N ASN A 58 15.30 6.84 9.38
CA ASN A 58 16.03 6.51 10.60
C ASN A 58 16.07 7.64 11.67
N GLY A 59 15.42 8.77 11.43
CA GLY A 59 15.30 9.92 12.33
C GLY A 59 16.57 10.75 12.45
N ARG A 60 17.61 10.48 11.64
CA ARG A 60 18.89 11.18 11.70
C ARG A 60 18.94 12.31 10.69
N LYS A 61 19.81 13.30 10.96
CA LYS A 61 19.98 14.50 10.13
C LYS A 61 21.28 14.44 9.34
N GLY A 62 21.36 15.22 8.26
CA GLY A 62 22.57 15.35 7.43
C GLY A 62 22.96 14.02 6.80
N ASP A 63 24.27 13.77 6.70
CA ASP A 63 24.82 12.58 6.02
C ASP A 63 24.46 11.25 6.69
N ALA A 64 24.01 11.29 7.95
CA ALA A 64 23.55 10.12 8.69
C ALA A 64 22.07 9.78 8.43
N CYS A 65 21.32 10.67 7.76
CA CYS A 65 19.93 10.46 7.37
C CYS A 65 19.85 9.31 6.35
N VAL A 66 18.99 8.33 6.62
CA VAL A 66 18.74 7.21 5.71
C VAL A 66 17.24 7.03 5.56
N GLU A 67 16.78 7.09 4.32
CA GLU A 67 15.38 6.92 3.94
C GLU A 67 15.23 5.71 3.02
N LYS A 68 14.13 4.97 3.16
CA LYS A 68 13.85 3.75 2.37
C LYS A 68 12.37 3.61 2.06
N LYS A 69 12.04 2.97 0.93
CA LYS A 69 10.68 2.46 0.66
C LYS A 69 10.61 1.00 1.10
N LEU A 70 10.06 0.75 2.29
CA LEU A 70 9.93 -0.60 2.86
C LEU A 70 8.49 -1.11 2.83
N ASP A 71 7.53 -0.19 2.91
CA ASP A 71 6.11 -0.46 2.89
C ASP A 71 5.56 -0.39 1.47
N ARG A 72 4.76 -1.39 1.08
CA ARG A 72 4.30 -1.54 -0.31
C ARG A 72 2.89 -2.07 -0.39
N PHE A 73 2.23 -1.78 -1.50
CA PHE A 73 1.09 -2.53 -1.99
C PHE A 73 1.56 -3.42 -3.15
N LEU A 74 1.40 -4.72 -3.01
CA LEU A 74 1.72 -5.73 -4.01
C LEU A 74 0.43 -6.32 -4.55
N THR A 75 0.29 -6.34 -5.88
CA THR A 75 -0.99 -6.67 -6.53
C THR A 75 -0.79 -7.74 -7.58
N SER A 76 -1.74 -8.67 -7.71
CA SER A 76 -1.80 -9.50 -8.91
C SER A 76 -2.34 -8.70 -10.10
N SER A 77 -2.03 -9.12 -11.32
CA SER A 77 -2.54 -8.45 -12.53
C SER A 77 -4.07 -8.43 -12.59
N LEU A 78 -4.73 -9.49 -12.10
CA LEU A 78 -6.20 -9.56 -12.00
C LEU A 78 -6.76 -8.51 -11.03
N TRP A 79 -6.06 -8.21 -9.93
CA TRP A 79 -6.48 -7.16 -9.00
C TRP A 79 -6.42 -5.79 -9.67
N ARG A 80 -5.35 -5.48 -10.41
CA ARG A 80 -5.24 -4.21 -11.15
C ARG A 80 -6.31 -4.05 -12.22
N GLN A 81 -6.63 -5.12 -12.94
CA GLN A 81 -7.71 -5.11 -13.93
C GLN A 81 -9.08 -4.87 -13.27
N LYS A 82 -9.29 -5.41 -12.07
CA LYS A 82 -10.53 -5.24 -11.31
C LYS A 82 -10.68 -3.82 -10.73
N PHE A 83 -9.57 -3.20 -10.34
CA PHE A 83 -9.56 -1.86 -9.72
C PHE A 83 -8.63 -0.89 -10.47
N PRO A 84 -8.93 -0.56 -11.74
CA PRO A 84 -8.04 0.24 -12.59
C PRO A 84 -7.94 1.71 -12.14
N LEU A 85 -8.90 2.17 -11.32
CA LEU A 85 -8.94 3.52 -10.75
C LEU A 85 -8.39 3.58 -9.32
N ALA A 86 -7.77 2.49 -8.84
CA ALA A 86 -7.12 2.52 -7.54
C ALA A 86 -5.95 3.50 -7.56
N THR A 87 -5.74 4.19 -6.46
CA THR A 87 -4.56 5.06 -6.25
C THR A 87 -3.97 4.79 -4.88
N SER A 88 -2.68 5.07 -4.69
CA SER A 88 -2.06 4.98 -3.38
C SER A 88 -1.22 6.22 -3.08
N THR A 89 -1.06 6.53 -1.80
CA THR A 89 -0.27 7.67 -1.32
C THR A 89 0.34 7.38 0.05
N THR A 90 1.43 8.06 0.38
CA THR A 90 1.89 8.21 1.77
C THR A 90 1.17 9.36 2.46
N PHE A 91 1.18 9.35 3.79
CA PHE A 91 0.78 10.47 4.63
C PHE A 91 1.90 10.82 5.61
N ASP A 92 2.09 12.12 5.83
CA ASP A 92 3.03 12.60 6.84
C ASP A 92 2.50 12.23 8.23
N PHE A 93 3.33 11.55 9.01
CA PHE A 93 3.00 11.12 10.36
C PHE A 93 4.24 11.28 11.24
N SER A 94 4.09 11.92 12.40
CA SER A 94 5.23 12.45 13.17
C SER A 94 5.70 11.55 14.32
N SER A 95 5.04 10.43 14.59
CA SER A 95 5.35 9.59 15.76
C SER A 95 5.85 8.18 15.44
N SER A 96 6.13 7.88 14.17
CA SER A 96 6.72 6.60 13.73
C SER A 96 7.91 6.88 12.83
N ASP A 97 8.89 5.97 12.84
CA ASP A 97 9.95 5.94 11.85
C ASP A 97 9.43 5.47 10.47
N HIS A 98 8.19 4.98 10.41
CA HIS A 98 7.46 4.70 9.18
C HIS A 98 6.38 5.73 8.86
N LEU A 99 6.26 6.07 7.57
CA LEU A 99 5.12 6.79 7.03
C LEU A 99 4.00 5.81 6.65
N PRO A 100 2.75 6.06 7.10
CA PRO A 100 1.61 5.26 6.70
C PRO A 100 1.40 5.28 5.19
N ILE A 101 1.16 4.10 4.61
CA ILE A 101 0.73 3.95 3.23
C ILE A 101 -0.77 3.73 3.16
N PHE A 102 -1.39 4.34 2.15
CA PHE A 102 -2.83 4.35 1.97
C PHE A 102 -3.21 4.01 0.54
N MET A 103 -4.25 3.19 0.37
CA MET A 103 -4.83 2.88 -0.92
C MET A 103 -6.31 3.26 -0.97
N ARG A 104 -6.67 3.99 -2.03
CA ARG A 104 -8.06 4.33 -2.37
C ARG A 104 -8.52 3.44 -3.49
N ILE A 105 -9.58 2.67 -3.27
CA ILE A 105 -10.21 1.85 -4.31
C ILE A 105 -11.53 2.50 -4.69
N LYS A 106 -11.67 2.96 -5.94
CA LYS A 106 -12.97 3.39 -6.49
C LYS A 106 -13.68 2.20 -7.12
N ALA A 107 -14.61 1.59 -6.38
CA ALA A 107 -15.45 0.52 -6.93
C ALA A 107 -16.77 1.11 -7.44
N TRP A 108 -17.16 0.75 -8.67
CA TRP A 108 -18.55 0.93 -9.09
C TRP A 108 -19.39 -0.12 -8.37
N ILE A 109 -20.25 0.32 -7.45
CA ILE A 109 -21.27 -0.54 -6.84
C ILE A 109 -22.56 -0.31 -7.63
N PRO A 110 -23.07 -1.31 -8.37
CA PRO A 110 -24.38 -1.21 -8.99
C PRO A 110 -25.43 -0.89 -7.92
N ARG A 111 -26.25 0.14 -8.18
CA ARG A 111 -27.26 0.67 -7.24
C ARG A 111 -28.20 -0.41 -6.69
N ALA A 112 -28.41 -1.50 -7.43
CA ALA A 112 -29.23 -2.64 -7.04
C ALA A 112 -28.68 -3.49 -5.87
N GLN A 113 -27.36 -3.50 -5.62
CA GLN A 113 -26.75 -4.22 -4.48
C GLN A 113 -26.55 -3.34 -3.24
N ALA A 114 -26.67 -2.03 -3.37
CA ALA A 114 -26.56 -1.09 -2.25
C ALA A 114 -27.78 -1.14 -1.32
N ALA A 115 -28.94 -1.61 -1.81
CA ALA A 115 -30.18 -1.71 -1.03
C ALA A 115 -30.28 -2.97 -0.16
N ASN A 116 -29.36 -3.93 -0.31
CA ASN A 116 -29.43 -5.22 0.39
C ASN A 116 -28.08 -5.67 1.01
N SER A 117 -27.10 -4.78 1.06
CA SER A 117 -25.79 -5.08 1.64
C SER A 117 -25.71 -4.59 3.09
N ASP A 118 -26.45 -5.29 3.95
CA ASP A 118 -26.10 -5.48 5.36
C ASP A 118 -24.84 -6.38 5.45
N LEU A 119 -23.80 -6.05 4.67
CA LEU A 119 -22.51 -6.72 4.69
C LEU A 119 -21.77 -6.25 5.93
N ARG A 120 -22.21 -6.74 7.09
CA ARG A 120 -21.38 -6.93 8.27
C ARG A 120 -20.34 -7.99 7.93
N THR A 121 -19.28 -7.61 7.21
CA THR A 121 -18.04 -8.38 7.21
C THR A 121 -17.46 -8.31 8.62
N PRO A 122 -17.30 -9.42 9.36
CA PRO A 122 -16.57 -9.41 10.61
C PRO A 122 -15.11 -9.04 10.30
N GLY A 123 -14.64 -7.88 10.79
CA GLY A 123 -13.24 -7.46 10.72
C GLY A 123 -12.93 -6.16 9.96
N LEU A 124 -13.89 -5.54 9.27
CA LEU A 124 -13.71 -4.16 8.78
C LEU A 124 -14.23 -3.17 9.83
N VAL A 125 -13.34 -2.57 10.61
CA VAL A 125 -13.66 -1.39 11.40
C VAL A 125 -13.67 -0.19 10.46
N THR A 126 -14.85 0.24 10.02
CA THR A 126 -15.05 1.61 9.53
C THR A 126 -15.24 2.48 10.76
N GLN A 127 -14.18 3.13 11.24
CA GLN A 127 -14.33 4.12 12.29
C GLN A 127 -14.68 5.47 11.63
N ASP A 128 -15.92 5.88 11.93
CA ASP A 128 -16.49 7.22 11.85
C ASP A 128 -16.67 7.84 10.46
N ALA A 129 -17.79 7.44 9.81
CA ALA A 129 -18.39 8.20 8.72
C ALA A 129 -19.53 9.09 9.27
N ASP A 130 -19.31 10.40 9.20
CA ASP A 130 -20.23 11.50 9.53
C ASP A 130 -21.60 11.40 8.80
N PRO A 131 -22.76 11.78 9.39
CA PRO A 131 -24.09 11.42 8.87
C PRO A 131 -24.57 12.12 7.58
N TRP A 132 -23.76 12.94 6.91
CA TRP A 132 -24.24 13.82 5.82
C TRP A 132 -23.68 13.56 4.42
N PHE A 133 -22.82 12.56 4.21
CA PHE A 133 -22.23 12.29 2.88
C PHE A 133 -22.96 11.20 2.11
N TRP A 134 -24.12 11.53 1.52
CA TRP A 134 -24.75 10.70 0.48
C TRP A 134 -24.46 11.29 -0.91
N THR A 135 -23.61 10.62 -1.70
CA THR A 135 -23.67 10.58 -3.18
C THR A 135 -22.80 9.43 -3.71
N ALA A 136 -23.15 8.94 -4.90
CA ALA A 136 -22.65 7.72 -5.51
C ALA A 136 -21.11 7.56 -5.56
N GLY A 137 -20.66 6.32 -5.30
CA GLY A 137 -19.26 5.90 -5.41
C GLY A 137 -18.69 5.53 -4.06
N ARG A 138 -18.80 4.26 -3.64
CA ARG A 138 -18.14 3.80 -2.42
C ARG A 138 -16.65 3.67 -2.69
N SER A 139 -15.83 4.45 -1.99
CA SER A 139 -14.40 4.21 -1.88
C SER A 139 -14.13 3.31 -0.69
N VAL A 140 -13.39 2.22 -0.90
CA VAL A 140 -12.83 1.44 0.20
C VAL A 140 -11.43 1.97 0.47
N GLU A 141 -11.17 2.27 1.75
CA GLU A 141 -9.87 2.72 2.24
C GLU A 141 -9.15 1.54 2.89
N LEU A 142 -7.92 1.27 2.47
CA LEU A 142 -7.04 0.31 3.13
C LEU A 142 -5.84 1.05 3.72
N ARG A 143 -5.55 0.79 4.99
CA ARG A 143 -4.49 1.43 5.77
C ARG A 143 -3.58 0.37 6.36
N SER A 144 -2.28 0.60 6.28
CA SER A 144 -1.28 -0.13 7.07
C SER A 144 -0.65 0.83 8.07
N TRP A 145 -0.55 0.39 9.32
CA TRP A 145 0.12 1.13 10.38
C TRP A 145 1.13 0.19 11.04
N ASN A 146 2.42 0.53 10.96
CA ASN A 146 3.43 -0.13 11.79
C ASN A 146 3.60 0.74 13.03
N ILE A 147 3.16 0.19 14.17
CA ILE A 147 3.37 0.78 15.49
C ILE A 147 4.60 0.07 16.05
N ASN A 148 5.72 0.80 16.15
CA ASN A 148 6.88 0.40 16.95
C ASN A 148 6.72 0.97 18.36
#